data_AF-A0AAP8T235-F1
#
_entry.id   AF-A0AAP8T235-F1
#
_cell.length_a   1.000
_cell.length_b   1.000
_cell.length_c   1.000
_cell.angle_alpha   90.00
_cell.angle_beta   90.00
_cell.angle_gamma   90.00
#
_symmetry.space_group_name_H-M   'P 1'
#
loop_
_entity.id
_entity.type
_entity.pdbx_description
1 polymer ?
#
loop_
_entity_poly.entity_id
_entity_poly.type
_entity_poly.pdbx_seq_one_letter_code
_entity_poly.pdbx_strand_id
1 'polypeptide(L)'
;DDVRRLFDEAETQLGKVDVLVNNAGILKVLPLAQHSDELFDQNFNIHARGTFNTLREAATRLNSGGRIINFSSSTVGMNLPGYAVYI
;
A
#
# COMPACT_ATOMS: atom_id res chain seq x y z
N ASP A 1 -8.07 12.41 0.85
CA ASP A 1 -7.61 13.70 0.33
C ASP A 1 -6.14 13.69 -0.07
N ASP A 2 -5.22 13.22 0.77
CA ASP A 2 -3.79 13.19 0.40
C ASP A 2 -3.45 12.41 -0.88
N VAL A 3 -4.07 11.26 -1.11
CA VAL A 3 -3.86 10.50 -2.36
C VAL A 3 -4.36 11.28 -3.58
N ARG A 4 -5.51 11.96 -3.48
CA ARG A 4 -6.01 12.78 -4.58
C ARG A 4 -5.03 13.90 -4.89
N ARG A 5 -4.56 14.59 -3.84
CA ARG A 5 -3.55 15.64 -3.94
C ARG A 5 -2.24 15.12 -4.55
N LEU A 6 -1.77 13.93 -4.18
CA LEU A 6 -0.61 13.28 -4.79
C LEU A 6 -0.77 13.13 -6.31
N PHE A 7 -1.93 12.67 -6.78
CA PHE A 7 -2.19 12.56 -8.21
C PHE A 7 -2.30 13.94 -8.88
N ASP A 8 -2.98 14.90 -8.25
CA ASP A 8 -3.10 16.27 -8.78
C ASP A 8 -1.72 16.92 -8.98
N GLU A 9 -0.84 16.79 -7.98
CA GLU A 9 0.53 17.31 -8.02
C GLU A 9 1.37 16.58 -9.09
N ALA A 10 1.27 15.25 -9.19
CA ALA A 10 1.98 14.47 -10.20
C ALA A 10 1.54 14.85 -11.62
N GLU A 11 0.23 14.98 -11.85
CA GLU A 11 -0.32 15.36 -13.15
C GLU A 11 0.07 16.78 -13.55
N THR A 12 0.10 17.69 -12.58
CA THR A 12 0.54 19.08 -12.81
C THR A 12 2.02 19.14 -13.21
N GLN A 13 2.87 18.34 -12.59
CA GLN A 13 4.32 18.44 -12.78
C GLN A 13 4.84 17.58 -13.94
N LEU A 14 4.23 16.41 -14.16
CA LEU A 14 4.76 15.36 -15.05
C LEU A 14 3.80 14.99 -16.18
N GLY A 15 2.57 15.52 -16.17
CA GLY A 15 1.49 15.06 -17.04
C GLY A 15 0.80 13.81 -16.50
N LYS A 16 -0.13 13.28 -17.30
CA LYS A 16 -1.02 12.19 -16.86
C LYS A 16 -0.26 10.93 -16.46
N VAL A 17 -0.70 10.27 -15.39
CA VAL A 17 0.02 9.14 -14.77
C VAL A 17 -0.10 7.86 -15.61
N ASP A 18 1.04 7.24 -15.91
CA ASP A 18 1.09 5.94 -16.61
C ASP A 18 1.19 4.74 -15.66
N VAL A 19 1.91 4.90 -14.55
CA VAL A 19 2.22 3.79 -13.63
C VAL A 19 2.01 4.21 -12.17
N LEU A 20 1.21 3.43 -11.45
CA LEU A 20 1.14 3.48 -9.99
C LEU A 20 1.94 2.31 -9.40
N VAL A 21 2.80 2.62 -8.43
CA VAL A 21 3.52 1.60 -7.64
C VAL A 21 3.15 1.74 -6.16
N ASN A 22 2.42 0.76 -5.64
CA ASN A 22 2.09 0.67 -4.23
C ASN A 22 3.19 -0.09 -3.48
N ASN A 23 4.12 0.67 -2.92
CA ASN A 23 5.29 0.16 -2.20
C ASN A 23 5.33 0.56 -0.71
N ALA A 24 4.48 1.50 -0.28
CA ALA A 24 4.46 1.92 1.12
C ALA A 24 4.14 0.73 2.03
N GLY A 25 4.98 0.49 3.04
CA GLY A 25 4.86 -0.66 3.92
C GLY A 25 5.70 -0.50 5.18
N ILE A 26 5.26 -1.16 6.25
CA ILE A 26 5.99 -1.27 7.52
C ILE A 26 6.14 -2.74 7.91
N LEU A 27 7.13 -3.04 8.73
CA LEU A 27 7.30 -4.37 9.30
C LEU A 27 7.59 -4.25 10.79
N LYS A 28 6.85 -5.00 11.59
CA LYS A 28 7.15 -5.22 13.00
C LYS A 28 7.09 -6.71 13.28
N VAL A 29 8.21 -7.27 13.74
CA VAL A 29 8.33 -8.70 14.05
C VAL A 29 8.24 -8.88 15.56
N LEU A 30 7.20 -9.56 16.04
CA LEU A 30 6.98 -9.88 17.45
C LEU A 30 5.96 -11.02 17.60
N PRO A 31 5.93 -11.75 18.72
CA PRO A 31 4.89 -12.73 18.98
C PRO A 31 3.48 -12.13 18.82
N LEU A 32 2.53 -12.93 18.29
CA LEU A 32 1.15 -12.46 18.08
C LEU A 32 0.54 -11.87 19.36
N ALA A 33 0.76 -12.52 20.50
CA ALA A 33 0.26 -12.09 21.81
C ALA A 33 0.80 -10.73 22.30
N GLN A 34 1.80 -10.16 21.63
CA GLN A 34 2.38 -8.86 21.97
C GLN A 34 1.96 -7.74 20.99
N HIS A 35 1.16 -8.06 19.97
CA HIS A 35 0.60 -7.01 19.11
C HIS A 35 -0.49 -6.25 19.85
N SER A 36 -0.42 -4.92 19.79
CA SER A 36 -1.52 -4.05 20.23
C SER A 36 -2.47 -3.76 19.07
N ASP A 37 -3.68 -3.32 19.40
CA ASP A 37 -4.67 -2.90 18.40
C ASP A 37 -4.13 -1.74 17.54
N GLU A 38 -3.36 -0.82 18.13
CA GLU A 38 -2.74 0.29 17.38
C GLU A 38 -1.72 -0.21 16.35
N LEU A 39 -0.95 -1.25 16.67
CA LEU A 39 0.02 -1.83 15.74
C LEU A 39 -0.68 -2.60 14.62
N PHE A 40 -1.80 -3.27 14.93
CA PHE A 40 -2.65 -3.90 13.94
C PHE A 40 -3.23 -2.87 12.99
N ASP A 41 -3.84 -1.82 13.52
CA ASP A 41 -4.41 -0.72 12.74
C ASP A 41 -3.34 -0.04 11.89
N GLN A 42 -2.14 0.20 12.43
CA GLN A 42 -1.05 0.80 11.66
C GLN A 42 -0.66 -0.07 10.45
N ASN A 43 -0.54 -1.40 10.62
CA ASN A 43 -0.25 -2.31 9.53
C ASN A 43 -1.35 -2.27 8.46
N PHE A 44 -2.60 -2.46 8.85
CA PHE A 44 -3.72 -2.49 7.90
C PHE A 44 -3.96 -1.14 7.24
N ASN A 45 -3.77 -0.04 7.96
CA ASN A 45 -3.92 1.30 7.40
C ASN A 45 -2.88 1.58 6.31
N ILE A 46 -1.65 1.08 6.46
CA ILE A 46 -0.59 1.28 5.46
C ILE A 46 -0.71 0.27 4.31
N HIS A 47 -0.70 -1.03 4.61
CA HIS A 47 -0.62 -2.08 3.59
C HIS A 47 -1.91 -2.27 2.82
N ALA A 48 -3.06 -2.22 3.50
CA ALA A 48 -4.36 -2.48 2.88
C ALA A 48 -5.10 -1.18 2.53
N ARG A 49 -5.38 -0.33 3.52
CA ARG A 49 -6.17 0.90 3.30
C ARG A 49 -5.43 1.90 2.42
N GLY A 50 -4.12 2.07 2.62
CA GLY A 50 -3.27 2.94 1.80
C GLY A 50 -3.30 2.52 0.33
N THR A 51 -3.02 1.24 0.07
CA THR A 51 -3.10 0.62 -1.25
C THR A 51 -4.50 0.76 -1.86
N PHE A 52 -5.57 0.50 -1.10
CA PHE A 52 -6.93 0.71 -1.59
C PHE A 52 -7.20 2.15 -2.03
N ASN A 53 -6.75 3.13 -1.25
CA ASN A 53 -6.97 4.53 -1.56
C ASN A 53 -6.27 4.95 -2.86
N THR A 54 -5.03 4.50 -3.11
CA THR A 54 -4.30 4.78 -4.36
C THR A 54 -4.90 4.04 -5.55
N LEU A 55 -5.34 2.79 -5.37
CA LEU A 55 -6.03 2.02 -6.40
C LEU A 55 -7.33 2.70 -6.83
N ARG A 56 -8.09 3.28 -5.88
CA ARG A 56 -9.33 4.01 -6.18
C ARG A 56 -9.09 5.22 -7.09
N GLU A 57 -8.03 5.99 -6.84
CA GLU A 57 -7.69 7.13 -7.70
C GLU A 57 -7.10 6.67 -9.04
N ALA A 58 -6.24 5.65 -9.05
CA ALA A 58 -5.67 5.11 -10.29
C ALA A 58 -6.73 4.56 -11.25
N ALA A 59 -7.80 3.95 -10.71
CA ALA A 59 -8.87 3.36 -11.52
C ALA A 59 -9.56 4.34 -12.48
N THR A 60 -9.51 5.64 -12.19
CA THR A 60 -10.13 6.68 -13.03
C THR A 60 -9.12 7.62 -13.69
N ARG A 61 -7.86 7.61 -13.24
CA ARG A 61 -6.86 8.64 -13.62
C ARG A 61 -5.70 8.13 -14.46
N LEU A 62 -5.41 6.83 -14.47
CA LEU A 62 -4.32 6.32 -15.29
C LEU A 62 -4.58 6.52 -16.80
N ASN A 63 -3.51 6.67 -17.58
CA ASN A 63 -3.59 6.63 -19.03
C ASN A 63 -4.12 5.28 -19.54
N SER A 64 -4.70 5.29 -20.75
CA SER A 64 -5.02 4.05 -21.44
C SER A 64 -3.75 3.22 -21.61
N GLY A 65 -3.79 1.97 -21.19
CA GLY A 65 -2.61 1.11 -21.17
C GLY A 65 -1.66 1.39 -20.00
N GLY A 66 -2.09 2.08 -18.94
CA GLY A 66 -1.31 2.23 -17.70
C GLY A 66 -1.10 0.91 -16.94
N ARG A 67 -0.26 0.95 -15.90
CA ARG A 67 0.10 -0.21 -15.06
C ARG A 67 -0.03 0.09 -13.58
N ILE A 68 -0.40 -0.92 -12.81
CA ILE A 68 -0.42 -0.89 -11.35
C ILE A 68 0.48 -2.02 -10.86
N ILE A 69 1.41 -1.69 -9.96
CA ILE A 69 2.31 -2.66 -9.32
C ILE A 69 2.06 -2.61 -7.82
N ASN A 70 1.61 -3.72 -7.24
CA ASN A 70 1.39 -3.86 -5.81
C ASN A 70 2.46 -4.78 -5.22
N PHE A 71 3.10 -4.34 -4.12
CA PHE A 71 4.02 -5.17 -3.37
C PHE A 71 3.27 -6.01 -2.35
N SER A 72 3.47 -7.33 -2.43
CA SER A 72 3.17 -8.27 -1.36
C SER A 72 4.51 -8.68 -0.70
N SER A 73 4.59 -9.87 -0.12
CA SER A 73 5.82 -10.38 0.47
C SER A 73 5.94 -11.88 0.28
N SER A 74 7.18 -12.36 0.10
CA SER A 74 7.47 -13.80 0.12
C SER A 74 7.15 -14.46 1.47
N THR A 75 7.08 -13.65 2.53
CA THR A 75 6.75 -14.11 3.89
C THR A 75 5.35 -14.73 4.00
N VAL A 76 4.42 -14.37 3.10
CA VAL A 76 3.11 -15.02 2.97
C VAL A 76 3.26 -16.52 2.72
N GLY A 77 4.22 -16.92 1.88
CA GLY A 77 4.50 -18.34 1.61
C GLY A 77 5.41 -19.00 2.65
N MET A 78 6.26 -18.24 3.34
CA MET A 78 7.20 -18.78 4.33
C MET A 78 6.59 -18.97 5.72
N ASN A 79 5.55 -18.19 6.06
CA ASN A 79 4.84 -18.23 7.34
C ASN A 79 5.79 -18.18 8.57
N LEU A 80 6.70 -17.20 8.58
CA LEU A 80 7.73 -17.09 9.61
C LEU A 80 7.13 -16.68 10.98
N PRO A 81 7.62 -17.25 12.09
CA PRO A 81 7.21 -16.82 13.43
C PRO A 81 7.40 -15.33 13.65
N GLY A 82 6.36 -14.67 14.20
CA GLY A 82 6.38 -13.25 14.52
C GLY A 82 5.94 -12.31 13.40
N TYR A 83 5.55 -12.83 12.23
CA TYR A 83 5.07 -12.05 11.08
C TYR A 83 3.54 -11.99 10.98
N ALA A 84 2.81 -12.51 11.97
CA ALA A 84 1.38 -12.82 11.86
C ALA A 84 0.47 -11.67 11.39
N VAL A 85 0.76 -10.42 11.77
CA VAL A 85 -0.04 -9.25 11.33
C VAL A 85 0.41 -8.68 9.98
N TYR A 86 1.60 -9.06 9.52
CA TYR A 86 2.19 -8.59 8.26
C TYR A 86 1.81 -9.47 7.05
N ILE A 87 1.45 -10.74 7.28
CA ILE A 87 1.18 -11.75 6.24
C ILE A 87 -0.30 -12.02 6.00
#